data_AF-A0A9N9MF21-F1
#
_entry.id   AF-A0A9N9MF21-F1
#
_cell.length_a   1.000
_cell.length_b   1.000
_cell.length_c   1.000
_cell.angle_alpha   90.00
_cell.angle_beta   90.00
_cell.angle_gamma   90.00
#
_symmetry.space_group_name_H-M   'P 1'
#
loop_
_entity.id
_entity.type
_entity.pdbx_description
1 polymer ?
#
loop_
_entity_poly.entity_id
_entity_poly.type
_entity_poly.pdbx_seq_one_letter_code
_entity_poly.pdbx_strand_id
1 'polypeptide(L)'
;MYKLLTNEVGNLFSWDGAKGKRKFKCLKLANVILDTVRANNHTKNATEADIIVYIKKWLVRSKDRMHLEDKRRRRNENQEEEDGNQEEEDGNDTM
;
A
#
# COMPACT_ATOMS: atom_id res chain seq x y z
N MET A 1 2.54 -5.51 6.93
CA MET A 1 2.24 -5.69 5.48
C MET A 1 2.93 -4.68 4.57
N TYR A 2 3.14 -3.43 4.98
CA TYR A 2 3.77 -2.39 4.14
C TYR A 2 5.16 -2.72 3.56
N LYS A 3 5.91 -3.63 4.18
CA LYS A 3 7.23 -4.09 3.69
C LYS A 3 7.15 -5.35 2.81
N LEU A 4 5.98 -5.96 2.68
CA LEU A 4 5.80 -7.27 2.05
C LEU A 4 4.97 -7.19 0.77
N LEU A 5 3.99 -6.30 0.73
CA LEU A 5 3.08 -6.14 -0.40
C LEU A 5 2.98 -4.66 -0.75
N THR A 6 3.03 -4.36 -2.05
CA THR A 6 2.73 -3.02 -2.56
C THR A 6 1.22 -2.75 -2.50
N ASN A 7 0.83 -1.48 -2.65
CA ASN A 7 -0.58 -1.12 -2.61
C ASN A 7 -1.33 -1.62 -3.86
N GLU A 8 -0.66 -1.67 -5.02
CA GLU A 8 -1.18 -2.25 -6.27
C GLU A 8 -1.58 -3.70 -6.03
N VAL A 9 -0.66 -4.50 -5.47
CA VAL A 9 -0.94 -5.91 -5.15
C VAL A 9 -2.08 -5.99 -4.13
N GLY A 10 -2.04 -5.20 -3.05
CA GLY A 10 -3.11 -5.15 -2.06
C GLY A 10 -4.49 -4.86 -2.67
N ASN A 11 -4.54 -4.02 -3.71
CA ASN A 11 -5.80 -3.62 -4.35
C ASN A 11 -6.42 -4.74 -5.20
N LEU A 12 -5.63 -5.71 -5.68
CA LEU A 12 -6.12 -6.86 -6.44
C LEU A 12 -6.88 -7.88 -5.58
N PHE A 13 -6.74 -7.81 -4.25
CA PHE A 13 -7.29 -8.80 -3.33
C PHE A 13 -8.28 -8.21 -2.34
N SER A 14 -9.18 -9.09 -1.88
CA SER A 14 -9.92 -8.91 -0.63
C SER A 14 -9.95 -10.27 0.08
N TRP A 15 -10.28 -10.31 1.37
CA TRP A 15 -10.26 -11.57 2.11
C TRP A 15 -11.13 -12.65 1.45
N ASP A 16 -12.40 -12.32 1.15
CA ASP A 16 -13.39 -13.25 0.60
C ASP A 16 -13.58 -13.16 -0.92
N GLY A 17 -12.91 -12.23 -1.60
CA GLY A 17 -13.03 -12.03 -3.05
C GLY A 17 -14.24 -11.16 -3.47
N ALA A 18 -14.54 -10.12 -2.71
CA ALA A 18 -15.63 -9.19 -3.00
C ALA A 18 -15.30 -8.25 -4.19
N LYS A 19 -16.35 -7.81 -4.91
CA LYS A 19 -16.27 -6.81 -5.99
C LYS A 19 -15.25 -7.16 -7.09
N GLY A 20 -15.20 -8.43 -7.51
CA GLY A 20 -14.30 -8.91 -8.55
C GLY A 20 -12.83 -9.06 -8.11
N LYS A 21 -12.49 -8.80 -6.84
CA LYS A 21 -11.14 -9.01 -6.31
C LYS A 21 -10.86 -10.49 -6.08
N ARG A 22 -9.59 -10.88 -6.15
CA ARG A 22 -9.15 -12.26 -5.85
C ARG A 22 -9.24 -12.54 -4.34
N LYS A 23 -9.43 -13.81 -3.98
CA LYS A 23 -9.53 -14.27 -2.58
C LYS A 23 -8.14 -14.32 -1.93
N PHE A 24 -7.88 -13.43 -0.98
CA PHE A 24 -6.61 -13.40 -0.24
C PHE A 24 -6.44 -14.64 0.64
N LYS A 25 -7.53 -15.13 1.25
CA LYS A 25 -7.51 -16.30 2.14
C LYS A 25 -7.05 -17.60 1.48
N CYS A 26 -7.05 -17.66 0.14
CA CYS A 26 -6.58 -18.82 -0.61
C CYS A 26 -5.07 -18.77 -0.91
N LEU A 27 -4.37 -17.69 -0.56
CA LEU A 27 -2.94 -17.58 -0.75
C LEU A 27 -2.19 -18.29 0.38
N LYS A 28 -1.09 -18.97 0.07
CA LYS A 28 -0.15 -19.49 1.08
C LYS A 28 0.32 -18.38 2.04
N LEU A 29 0.42 -17.15 1.54
CA LEU A 29 0.78 -15.99 2.33
C LEU A 29 -0.21 -15.70 3.47
N ALA A 30 -1.51 -15.98 3.29
CA ALA A 30 -2.49 -15.82 4.36
C ALA A 30 -2.17 -16.74 5.54
N ASN A 31 -1.85 -18.00 5.26
CA ASN A 31 -1.44 -18.97 6.28
C ASN A 31 -0.14 -18.53 6.97
N VAL A 32 0.87 -18.12 6.20
CA VAL A 32 2.13 -17.61 6.77
C VAL A 32 1.90 -16.45 7.73
N ILE A 33 1.01 -15.51 7.40
CA ILE A 33 0.69 -14.38 8.30
C ILE A 33 0.01 -14.89 9.59
N LEU A 34 -1.00 -15.78 9.46
CA LEU A 34 -1.71 -16.33 10.61
C LEU A 34 -0.76 -17.09 11.56
N ASP A 35 0.07 -17.97 11.00
CA ASP A 35 1.02 -18.78 11.75
C ASP A 35 2.10 -17.93 12.40
N THR A 36 2.66 -16.95 11.67
CA THR A 36 3.71 -16.07 12.19
C THR A 36 3.21 -15.21 13.36
N VAL A 37 1.98 -14.69 13.28
CA VAL A 37 1.42 -13.88 14.37
C VAL A 37 1.19 -14.74 15.62
N ARG A 38 0.73 -15.98 15.46
CA ARG A 38 0.54 -16.90 16.59
C ARG A 38 1.85 -17.46 17.16
N ALA A 39 2.88 -17.59 16.33
CA ALA A 39 4.21 -18.02 16.77
C ALA A 39 4.95 -16.93 17.57
N ASN A 40 4.54 -15.66 17.46
CA ASN A 40 5.16 -14.58 18.21
C ASN A 40 4.64 -14.53 19.65
N ASN A 41 5.55 -14.54 20.63
CA ASN A 41 5.25 -14.54 22.07
C ASN A 41 4.31 -13.41 22.52
N HIS A 42 4.36 -12.24 21.88
CA HIS A 42 3.52 -11.09 22.24
C HIS A 42 2.10 -11.19 21.69
N THR A 43 1.89 -11.99 20.63
CA THR A 43 0.61 -12.12 19.93
C THR A 43 0.09 -13.55 19.88
N LYS A 44 0.69 -14.46 20.65
CA LYS A 44 0.34 -15.90 20.69
C LYS A 44 -1.11 -16.20 21.05
N ASN A 45 -1.75 -15.29 21.79
CA ASN A 45 -3.16 -15.42 22.20
C ASN A 45 -4.14 -14.81 21.17
N ALA A 46 -3.64 -14.20 20.08
CA ALA A 46 -4.50 -13.63 19.06
C ALA A 46 -5.28 -14.73 18.32
N THR A 47 -6.59 -14.56 18.23
CA THR A 47 -7.43 -15.48 17.48
C THR A 47 -7.23 -15.27 15.97
N GLU A 48 -7.64 -16.25 15.17
CA GLU A 48 -7.65 -16.09 13.71
C GLU A 48 -8.51 -14.90 13.29
N ALA A 49 -9.65 -14.72 13.96
CA ALA A 49 -10.55 -13.61 13.71
C ALA A 49 -9.86 -12.25 13.92
N ASP A 50 -9.10 -12.10 15.02
CA ASP A 50 -8.35 -10.87 15.31
C ASP A 50 -7.39 -10.54 14.17
N ILE A 51 -6.60 -11.52 13.74
CA ILE A 51 -5.58 -11.34 12.70
C ILE A 51 -6.24 -11.03 11.34
N ILE A 52 -7.32 -11.75 11.00
CA ILE A 52 -8.09 -11.54 9.78
C ILE A 52 -8.66 -10.12 9.71
N VAL A 53 -9.11 -9.55 10.83
CA VAL A 53 -9.59 -8.16 10.89
C VAL A 53 -8.49 -7.19 10.45
N TYR A 54 -7.25 -7.38 10.91
CA TYR A 54 -6.13 -6.53 10.49
C TYR A 54 -5.75 -6.72 9.02
N ILE A 55 -5.77 -7.97 8.52
CA ILE A 55 -5.53 -8.24 7.09
C ILE A 55 -6.59 -7.53 6.24
N LYS A 56 -7.88 -7.70 6.58
CA LYS A 56 -9.01 -7.03 5.89
C LYS A 56 -8.85 -5.52 5.89
N LYS A 57 -8.57 -4.90 7.05
CA LYS A 57 -8.37 -3.45 7.17
C LYS A 57 -7.25 -2.95 6.26
N TRP A 58 -6.12 -3.65 6.21
CA TRP A 58 -4.99 -3.25 5.37
C TRP A 58 -5.29 -3.38 3.87
N LEU A 59 -5.96 -4.48 3.47
CA LEU A 59 -6.39 -4.71 2.08
C LEU A 59 -7.41 -3.68 1.59
N VAL A 60 -8.41 -3.34 2.41
CA VAL A 60 -9.43 -2.33 2.05
C VAL A 60 -8.78 -0.96 1.79
N ARG A 61 -7.83 -0.57 2.65
CA ARG A 61 -7.14 0.72 2.55
C ARG A 61 -6.08 0.76 1.44
N SER A 62 -5.80 -0.34 0.75
CA SER A 62 -4.79 -0.36 -0.32
C SER A 62 -5.09 0.65 -1.43
N LYS A 63 -6.35 0.69 -1.87
CA LYS A 63 -6.84 1.64 -2.87
C LYS A 63 -6.61 3.09 -2.43
N ASP A 64 -7.01 3.43 -1.21
CA ASP A 64 -6.84 4.79 -0.68
C ASP A 64 -5.36 5.18 -0.63
N ARG A 65 -4.48 4.25 -0.22
CA ARG A 65 -3.03 4.50 -0.19
C ARG A 65 -2.46 4.69 -1.60
N MET A 66 -2.88 3.90 -2.59
CA MET A 66 -2.49 4.12 -4.00
C MET A 66 -2.87 5.54 -4.46
N HIS A 67 -4.11 5.97 -4.21
CA HIS A 67 -4.54 7.32 -4.59
C HIS A 67 -3.72 8.43 -3.92
N LEU A 68 -3.31 8.23 -2.66
CA LEU A 68 -2.45 9.17 -1.96
C LEU A 68 -1.02 9.20 -2.53
N GLU A 69 -0.49 8.04 -2.92
CA GLU A 69 0.83 7.93 -3.57
C GLU A 69 0.82 8.60 -4.94
N ASP A 70 -0.19 8.34 -5.77
CA ASP A 70 -0.37 9.00 -7.06
C ASP A 70 -0.49 10.53 -6.92
N LYS A 71 -1.24 10.99 -5.91
CA LYS A 71 -1.39 12.44 -5.65
C LYS A 71 -0.07 13.07 -5.24
N ARG A 72 0.74 12.38 -4.44
CA ARG A 72 2.07 12.85 -4.04
C ARG A 72 3.02 12.88 -5.22
N ARG A 73 3.03 11.83 -6.04
CA ARG A 73 3.85 11.75 -7.25
C ARG A 73 3.57 12.92 -8.20
N ARG A 74 2.30 13.18 -8.51
CA ARG A 74 1.89 14.31 -9.36
C ARG A 74 2.29 15.66 -8.76
N ARG A 75 2.21 15.82 -7.44
CA ARG A 75 2.63 17.06 -6.79
C ARG A 75 4.14 17.29 -6.94
N ASN A 76 4.93 16.23 -6.79
CA ASN A 76 6.37 16.33 -6.93
C ASN A 76 6.77 16.61 -8.40
N GLU A 77 6.13 15.93 -9.36
CA GLU A 77 6.34 16.16 -10.80
C GLU A 77 6.07 17.63 -11.16
N ASN A 78 4.94 18.20 -10.71
CA ASN A 78 4.65 19.62 -10.95
C ASN A 78 5.67 20.57 -10.30
N GLN A 79 6.23 20.24 -9.12
CA GLN A 79 7.23 21.09 -8.47
C GLN A 79 8.57 21.04 -9.21
N GLU A 80 8.98 19.87 -9.69
CA GLU A 80 10.22 19.71 -10.49
C GLU A 80 10.12 20.45 -11.83
N GLU A 81 8.93 20.47 -12.47
CA GLU A 81 8.67 21.27 -13.67
C GLU A 81 8.70 22.78 -13.40
N GLU A 82 8.13 23.24 -12.28
CA GLU A 82 8.14 24.65 -11.88
C GLU A 82 9.57 25.14 -11.55
N ASP A 83 10.34 24.36 -10.79
CA ASP A 83 11.73 24.69 -10.44
C ASP A 83 12.64 24.70 -11.69
N GLY A 84 12.47 23.73 -12.60
CA GLY A 84 13.25 23.67 -13.85
C GLY A 84 12.98 24.84 -14.81
N ASN A 85 11.73 25.28 -14.93
CA ASN A 85 11.39 26.45 -15.76
C ASN A 85 11.95 27.77 -15.18
N GLN A 86 12.00 27.92 -13.85
CA GLN A 86 12.60 29.09 -13.21
C GLN A 86 14.11 29.17 -13.43
N GLU A 87 14.82 28.04 -13.36
CA GLU A 87 16.26 27.99 -13.66
C GLU A 87 16.58 28.34 -15.13
N GLU A 88 15.73 27.92 -16.08
CA GLU A 88 15.87 28.29 -17.49
C GLU A 88 15.58 29.78 -17.75
N GLU A 89 14.58 30.38 -17.09
CA GLU A 89 14.28 31.81 -17.21
C GLU A 89 15.38 32.69 -16.59
N ASP A 90 15.87 32.36 -15.39
CA ASP A 90 16.94 33.10 -14.71
C ASP A 90 18.30 32.98 -15.44
N GLY A 91 18.55 31.83 -16.06
CA GLY A 91 19.76 31.60 -16.88
C GLY A 91 19.78 32.39 -18.18
N ASN A 92 18.63 32.76 -18.72
CA ASN A 92 18.50 33.44 -20.01
C ASN A 92 18.52 34.99 -19.89
N ASP A 93 18.27 35.55 -18.70
CA ASP A 93 18.35 37.00 -18.42
C ASP A 93 19.76 37.47 -18.00
N THR A 94 20.70 36.53 -17.83
CA THR A 94 22.08 36.80 -17.37
C THR A 94 23.13 36.80 -18.51
N MET A 95 22.72 36.65 -19.78
CA MET A 95 23.58 36.71 -20.98
C MET A 95 23.22 37.91 -21.88
#